data_AF-A0A1Q5GPD1-F1
#
_entry.id   AF-A0A1Q5GPD1-F1
#
_cell.length_a   1.000
_cell.length_b   1.000
_cell.length_c   1.000
_cell.angle_alpha   90.00
_cell.angle_beta   90.00
_cell.angle_gamma   90.00
#
_symmetry.space_group_name_H-M   'P 1'
#
loop_
_entity.id
_entity.type
_entity.pdbx_description
1 polymer ?
#
loop_
_entity_poly.entity_id
_entity_poly.type
_entity_poly.pdbx_seq_one_letter_code
_entity_poly.pdbx_strand_id
1 'polypeptide(L)'
;MDPAGFAAANRALTVVAGSLDDVSGDDTAVLPASANRQPTEPYALVFADGELVSLRVVAVVTDDSIPGDLLLPRSVVRAHDPLALTSAVYVQDRIDPPIGARTVDVSQWAAEAGRAEDRLVWLFTLLLIVVSAGYGAVAVANMLLTAAAGRTADLRLIRLAGATRKQAVWLVTAESALVVLLGGVVAFVGLLSIRAGLASRPAYRSIWWRRGPWPTGWWGGGVVGLCLSLAVRRARCRPGGHCAIVPRGLPSASPGEPVPTNVRRGRPSRSTAATTSSSGVAATSSTTPGSSGVRSSRVARWELSRLAGM
;
A
#
# COMPACT_ATOMS: atom_id res chain seq x y z
N MET A 1 -7.09 -2.54 40.27
CA MET A 1 -8.27 -2.01 39.57
C MET A 1 -9.43 -2.82 40.10
N ASP A 2 -10.55 -2.18 40.46
CA ASP A 2 -11.76 -2.91 40.83
C ASP A 2 -12.41 -3.48 39.55
N PRO A 3 -12.49 -4.81 39.38
CA PRO A 3 -13.03 -5.43 38.18
C PRO A 3 -14.51 -5.08 37.95
N ALA A 4 -15.29 -4.93 39.01
CA ALA A 4 -16.71 -4.56 38.91
C ALA A 4 -16.88 -3.11 38.43
N GLY A 5 -16.12 -2.17 39.02
CA GLY A 5 -16.10 -0.78 38.58
C GLY A 5 -15.61 -0.61 37.13
N PHE A 6 -14.65 -1.40 36.68
CA PHE A 6 -14.16 -1.38 35.31
C PHE A 6 -15.15 -1.99 34.31
N ALA A 7 -15.77 -3.14 34.63
CA ALA A 7 -16.81 -3.74 33.82
C ALA A 7 -18.04 -2.83 33.70
N ALA A 8 -18.44 -2.17 34.79
CA ALA A 8 -19.54 -1.20 34.79
C ALA A 8 -19.23 0.05 33.97
N ALA A 9 -18.00 0.55 34.04
CA ALA A 9 -17.55 1.71 33.27
C ALA A 9 -17.40 1.40 31.77
N ASN A 10 -17.05 0.16 31.42
CA ASN A 10 -16.75 -0.24 30.05
C ASN A 10 -17.82 -1.19 29.51
N ARG A 11 -18.95 -0.62 29.09
CA ARG A 11 -20.10 -1.32 28.47
C ARG A 11 -19.76 -2.09 27.18
N ALA A 12 -18.54 -1.97 26.68
CA ALA A 12 -18.05 -2.70 25.52
C ALA A 12 -17.35 -4.02 25.87
N LEU A 13 -17.07 -4.31 27.16
CA LEU A 13 -16.49 -5.58 27.59
C LEU A 13 -17.46 -6.73 27.35
N THR A 14 -17.20 -7.47 26.28
CA THR A 14 -17.95 -8.67 25.94
C THR A 14 -17.10 -9.88 26.29
N VAL A 15 -17.49 -10.58 27.35
CA VAL A 15 -16.84 -11.83 27.78
C VAL A 15 -17.25 -12.95 26.82
N VAL A 16 -16.25 -13.61 26.25
CA VAL A 16 -16.42 -14.80 25.39
C VAL A 16 -16.38 -16.07 26.23
N ALA A 17 -15.49 -16.13 27.23
CA ALA A 17 -15.36 -17.26 28.14
C ALA A 17 -14.81 -16.82 29.51
N GLY A 18 -15.17 -17.54 30.58
CA GLY A 18 -14.74 -17.24 31.95
C GLY A 18 -15.58 -16.16 32.63
N SER A 19 -15.04 -15.54 33.69
CA SER A 19 -15.71 -14.48 34.45
C SER A 19 -14.75 -13.36 34.83
N LEU A 20 -15.22 -12.12 34.71
CA LEU A 20 -14.47 -10.94 35.17
C LEU A 20 -14.51 -10.78 36.69
N ASP A 21 -15.49 -11.40 37.36
CA ASP A 21 -15.59 -11.36 38.82
C ASP A 21 -14.47 -12.16 39.49
N ASP A 22 -13.88 -13.11 38.77
CA ASP A 22 -12.75 -13.93 39.21
C ASP A 22 -11.39 -13.21 39.07
N VAL A 23 -11.38 -11.97 38.56
CA VAL A 23 -10.19 -11.11 38.52
C VAL A 23 -9.93 -10.58 39.94
N SER A 24 -9.45 -11.48 40.79
CA SER A 24 -9.07 -11.19 42.16
C SER A 24 -7.74 -11.88 42.46
N GLY A 25 -6.85 -11.20 43.18
CA GLY A 25 -5.52 -11.70 43.51
C GLY A 25 -4.41 -11.32 42.52
N ASP A 26 -3.18 -11.66 42.90
CA ASP A 26 -1.95 -11.22 42.22
C ASP A 26 -1.47 -12.19 41.12
N ASP A 27 -2.27 -13.20 40.78
CA ASP A 27 -1.91 -14.26 39.83
C ASP A 27 -2.90 -14.38 38.66
N THR A 28 -3.69 -13.34 38.36
CA THR A 28 -4.78 -13.40 37.37
C THR A 28 -4.55 -12.52 36.15
N ALA A 29 -5.10 -12.96 35.02
CA ALA A 29 -4.99 -12.30 33.72
C ALA A 29 -6.29 -12.38 32.92
N VAL A 30 -6.64 -11.31 32.20
CA VAL A 30 -7.73 -11.32 31.20
C VAL A 30 -7.14 -11.08 29.81
N LEU A 31 -7.43 -12.00 28.89
CA LEU A 31 -6.85 -12.01 27.54
C LEU A 31 -7.91 -11.74 26.46
N PRO A 32 -7.51 -11.20 25.30
CA PRO A 32 -8.36 -11.13 24.12
C PRO A 32 -8.50 -12.51 23.45
N ALA A 33 -9.59 -12.73 22.71
CA ALA A 33 -9.87 -13.99 22.02
C ALA A 33 -8.75 -14.42 21.04
N SER A 34 -8.06 -13.46 20.45
CA SER A 34 -6.88 -13.69 19.58
C SER A 34 -5.71 -14.38 20.28
N ALA A 35 -5.62 -14.32 21.62
CA ALA A 35 -4.60 -15.06 22.38
C ALA A 35 -4.82 -16.59 22.35
N ASN A 36 -6.02 -17.04 21.94
CA ASN A 36 -6.40 -18.44 21.78
C ASN A 36 -6.09 -19.30 23.02
N ARG A 37 -6.41 -18.77 24.20
CA ARG A 37 -6.29 -19.43 25.50
C ARG A 37 -7.64 -19.70 26.11
N GLN A 38 -7.70 -20.68 27.01
CA GLN A 38 -8.91 -20.99 27.76
C GLN A 38 -8.82 -20.41 29.17
N PRO A 39 -9.96 -20.07 29.79
CA PRO A 39 -9.99 -19.80 31.23
C PRO A 39 -9.37 -20.97 32.01
N THR A 40 -8.74 -20.68 33.15
CA THR A 40 -7.93 -21.54 34.02
C THR A 40 -6.58 -21.99 33.46
N GLU A 41 -6.29 -21.74 32.18
CA GLU A 41 -5.00 -22.08 31.58
C GLU A 41 -3.89 -21.15 32.12
N PRO A 42 -2.69 -21.66 32.43
CA PRO A 42 -1.56 -20.81 32.80
C PRO A 42 -1.02 -20.06 31.58
N TYR A 43 -0.74 -18.77 31.77
CA TYR A 43 -0.18 -17.86 30.79
C TYR A 43 1.12 -17.26 31.33
N ALA A 44 2.24 -17.68 30.74
CA ALA A 44 3.55 -17.20 31.15
C ALA A 44 3.80 -15.80 30.55
N LEU A 45 4.02 -14.82 31.43
CA LEU A 45 4.30 -13.43 31.09
C LEU A 45 5.68 -13.05 31.61
N VAL A 46 6.47 -12.40 30.76
CA VAL A 46 7.75 -11.79 31.16
C VAL A 46 7.49 -10.34 31.50
N PHE A 47 7.83 -9.93 32.72
CA PHE A 47 7.71 -8.55 33.17
C PHE A 47 8.93 -7.70 32.76
N ALA A 48 8.85 -6.39 32.96
CA ALA A 48 9.90 -5.43 32.59
C ALA A 48 11.21 -5.63 33.37
N ASP A 49 11.14 -6.25 34.55
CA ASP A 49 12.27 -6.70 35.37
C ASP A 49 12.93 -7.99 34.84
N GLY A 50 12.33 -8.63 33.84
CA GLY A 50 12.78 -9.89 33.25
C GLY A 50 12.26 -11.14 33.98
N GLU A 51 11.44 -10.99 35.01
CA GLU A 51 10.86 -12.12 35.74
C GLU A 51 9.75 -12.79 34.93
N LEU A 52 9.78 -14.12 34.86
CA LEU A 52 8.74 -14.93 34.21
C LEU A 52 7.72 -15.38 35.25
N VAL A 53 6.50 -14.87 35.15
CA VAL A 53 5.41 -15.21 36.07
C VAL A 53 4.32 -15.96 35.30
N SER A 54 3.82 -17.04 35.88
CA SER A 54 2.70 -17.80 35.34
C SER A 54 1.39 -17.26 35.91
N LEU A 55 0.59 -16.59 35.08
CA LEU A 55 -0.69 -16.01 35.44
C LEU A 55 -1.83 -16.93 35.01
N ARG A 56 -2.83 -17.11 35.85
CA ARG A 56 -4.04 -17.86 35.51
C ARG A 56 -4.98 -16.97 34.69
N VAL A 57 -5.35 -17.44 33.51
CA VAL A 57 -6.38 -16.77 32.69
C VAL A 57 -7.73 -16.94 33.36
N VAL A 58 -8.42 -15.85 33.72
CA VAL A 58 -9.73 -15.92 34.39
C VAL A 58 -10.89 -15.56 33.47
N ALA A 59 -10.63 -14.72 32.47
CA ALA A 59 -11.58 -14.38 31.44
C ALA A 59 -10.91 -14.18 30.07
N VAL A 60 -11.68 -14.47 29.03
CA VAL A 60 -11.35 -14.19 27.64
C VAL A 60 -12.43 -13.25 27.09
N VAL A 61 -12.01 -12.12 26.55
CA VAL A 61 -12.90 -11.07 26.02
C VAL A 61 -12.75 -10.95 24.51
N THR A 62 -13.68 -10.28 23.82
CA THR A 62 -13.50 -10.01 22.38
C THR A 62 -12.32 -9.08 22.16
N ASP A 63 -11.68 -9.17 20.98
CA ASP A 63 -10.47 -8.39 20.67
C ASP A 63 -10.70 -6.86 20.75
N ASP A 64 -11.93 -6.40 20.52
CA ASP A 64 -12.29 -4.98 20.58
C ASP A 64 -12.70 -4.50 22.00
N SER A 65 -12.73 -5.39 22.99
CA SER A 65 -13.26 -5.11 24.34
C SER A 65 -12.26 -4.42 25.27
N ILE A 66 -10.96 -4.62 25.03
CA ILE A 66 -9.89 -4.14 25.92
C ILE A 66 -8.91 -3.24 25.15
N PRO A 67 -8.47 -2.12 25.75
CA PRO A 67 -7.60 -1.15 25.08
C PRO A 67 -6.13 -1.61 24.93
N GLY A 68 -5.82 -2.88 25.22
CA GLY A 68 -4.47 -3.45 25.10
C GLY A 68 -4.52 -4.98 25.05
N ASP A 69 -3.35 -5.61 24.95
CA ASP A 69 -3.24 -7.05 24.68
C ASP A 69 -3.54 -7.93 25.91
N LEU A 70 -3.59 -7.35 27.10
CA LEU A 70 -3.76 -8.06 28.37
C LEU A 70 -4.24 -7.09 29.47
N LEU A 71 -5.19 -7.51 30.31
CA LEU A 71 -5.51 -6.82 31.56
C LEU A 71 -4.89 -7.55 32.76
N LEU A 72 -4.24 -6.76 33.62
CA LEU A 72 -3.60 -7.22 34.84
C LEU A 72 -4.08 -6.42 36.06
N PRO A 73 -4.12 -7.04 37.24
CA PRO A 73 -4.26 -6.31 38.49
C PRO A 73 -3.12 -5.30 38.67
N ARG A 74 -3.47 -4.10 39.16
CA ARG A 74 -2.50 -3.01 39.37
C ARG A 74 -1.38 -3.39 40.36
N SER A 75 -1.71 -4.18 41.38
CA SER A 75 -0.76 -4.66 42.40
C SER A 75 0.38 -5.44 41.75
N VAL A 76 0.05 -6.38 40.87
CA VAL A 76 1.01 -7.21 40.11
C VAL A 76 1.93 -6.34 39.26
N VAL A 77 1.35 -5.41 38.48
CA VAL A 77 2.15 -4.50 37.63
C VAL A 77 3.09 -3.65 38.49
N ARG A 78 2.66 -3.16 39.66
CA ARG A 78 3.49 -2.33 40.54
C ARG A 78 4.55 -3.10 41.31
N ALA A 79 4.33 -4.39 41.56
CA ALA A 79 5.33 -5.25 42.18
C ALA A 79 6.55 -5.43 41.27
N HIS A 80 6.32 -5.60 39.97
CA HIS A 80 7.37 -5.82 38.96
C HIS A 80 7.86 -4.54 38.26
N ASP A 81 7.06 -3.47 38.26
CA ASP A 81 7.45 -2.14 37.77
C ASP A 81 6.90 -1.03 38.70
N PRO A 82 7.68 -0.64 39.72
CA PRO A 82 7.31 0.45 40.62
C PRO A 82 7.17 1.79 39.90
N LEU A 83 7.81 1.96 38.73
CA LEU A 83 7.78 3.18 37.93
C LEU A 83 6.62 3.21 36.93
N ALA A 84 5.80 2.15 36.83
CA ALA A 84 4.68 2.04 35.89
C ALA A 84 3.67 3.18 36.07
N LEU A 85 3.82 4.25 35.29
CA LEU A 85 2.93 5.41 35.33
C LEU A 85 1.56 5.07 34.74
N THR A 86 0.52 5.59 35.36
CA THR A 86 -0.85 5.46 34.84
C THR A 86 -1.13 6.67 33.96
N SER A 87 -1.19 6.44 32.66
CA SER A 87 -1.39 7.50 31.66
C SER A 87 -2.81 8.06 31.67
N ALA A 88 -3.81 7.24 32.01
CA ALA A 88 -5.21 7.64 32.11
C ALA A 88 -5.95 6.89 33.21
N VAL A 89 -6.88 7.59 33.88
CA VAL A 89 -7.83 7.01 34.84
C VAL A 89 -9.23 7.29 34.33
N TYR A 90 -10.02 6.24 34.15
CA TYR A 90 -11.42 6.36 33.74
C TYR A 90 -12.28 6.63 34.96
N VAL A 91 -13.11 7.68 34.88
CA VAL A 91 -14.03 8.08 35.95
C VAL A 91 -15.41 8.26 35.32
N GLN A 92 -16.45 7.82 36.01
CA GLN A 92 -17.83 7.96 35.54
C GLN A 92 -18.33 9.40 35.73
N ASP A 93 -18.04 9.97 36.90
CA ASP A 93 -18.43 11.34 37.24
C ASP A 93 -17.30 12.33 36.98
N ARG A 94 -17.68 13.57 36.68
CA ARG A 94 -16.71 14.65 36.52
C ARG A 94 -16.12 15.00 37.90
N ILE A 95 -14.83 14.74 38.06
CA ILE A 95 -14.07 15.08 39.27
C ILE A 95 -13.16 16.28 39.01
N ASP A 96 -12.88 17.08 40.04
CA ASP A 96 -11.82 18.07 39.93
C ASP A 96 -10.46 17.36 39.88
N PRO A 97 -9.64 17.59 38.83
CA PRO A 97 -8.40 16.86 38.67
C PRO A 97 -7.36 17.33 39.70
N PRO A 98 -6.57 16.40 40.28
CA PRO A 98 -5.42 16.77 41.11
C PRO A 98 -4.36 17.54 40.29
N ILE A 99 -3.43 18.22 40.98
CA ILE A 99 -2.35 18.98 40.34
C ILE A 99 -1.62 18.12 39.31
N GLY A 100 -1.53 18.61 38.07
CA GLY A 100 -0.87 17.91 36.96
C GLY A 100 -1.76 16.97 36.15
N ALA A 101 -3.03 16.78 36.53
CA ALA A 101 -4.01 16.03 35.75
C ALA A 101 -5.01 16.97 35.04
N ARG A 102 -5.62 16.48 33.96
CA ARG A 102 -6.75 17.13 33.30
C ARG A 102 -7.85 16.11 33.03
N THR A 103 -9.10 16.48 33.30
CA THR A 103 -10.25 15.69 32.86
C THR A 103 -10.52 15.98 31.39
N VAL A 104 -10.47 14.94 30.56
CA VAL A 104 -10.75 15.02 29.11
C VAL A 104 -11.92 14.10 28.81
N ASP A 105 -12.81 14.55 27.93
CA ASP A 105 -13.90 13.69 27.46
C ASP A 105 -13.36 12.47 26.70
N VAL A 106 -14.07 11.34 26.76
CA VAL A 106 -13.65 10.08 26.14
C VAL A 106 -13.43 10.27 24.63
N SER A 107 -14.30 11.04 23.96
CA SER A 107 -14.17 11.28 22.52
C SER A 107 -12.91 12.06 22.16
N GLN A 108 -12.54 13.03 23.00
CA GLN A 108 -11.34 13.83 22.82
C GLN A 108 -10.08 13.02 23.16
N TRP A 109 -10.09 12.24 24.24
CA TRP A 109 -8.97 11.37 24.60
C TRP A 109 -8.70 10.32 23.52
N ALA A 110 -9.73 9.65 23.01
CA ALA A 110 -9.60 8.70 21.92
C ALA A 110 -9.02 9.35 20.65
N ALA A 111 -9.47 10.56 20.33
CA ALA A 111 -8.93 11.33 19.21
C ALA A 111 -7.49 11.83 19.45
N GLU A 112 -7.02 11.94 20.69
CA GLU A 112 -5.65 12.31 21.06
C GLU A 112 -4.70 11.12 21.00
N ALA A 113 -5.11 10.00 21.61
CA ALA A 113 -4.33 8.76 21.68
C ALA A 113 -4.00 8.21 20.29
N GLY A 114 -4.96 8.26 19.36
CA GLY A 114 -4.76 7.76 18.00
C GLY A 114 -3.88 8.64 17.10
N ARG A 115 -3.61 9.91 17.41
CA ARG A 115 -3.00 10.82 16.42
C ARG A 115 -1.59 10.44 15.99
N ALA A 116 -0.79 9.93 16.93
CA ALA A 116 0.59 9.54 16.62
C ALA A 116 0.58 8.35 15.66
N GLU A 117 -0.18 7.31 16.00
CA GLU A 117 -0.35 6.12 15.17
C GLU A 117 -0.97 6.45 13.80
N ASP A 118 -2.06 7.21 13.79
CA ASP A 118 -2.70 7.69 12.55
C ASP A 118 -1.71 8.42 11.65
N ARG A 119 -0.83 9.26 12.23
CA ARG A 119 0.20 9.97 11.48
C ARG A 119 1.24 9.01 10.90
N LEU A 120 1.66 7.99 11.65
CA LEU A 120 2.58 6.96 11.16
C LEU A 120 1.96 6.14 10.03
N VAL A 121 0.74 5.66 10.22
CA VAL A 121 -0.02 4.91 9.20
C VAL A 121 -0.23 5.76 7.95
N TRP A 122 -0.57 7.04 8.11
CA TRP A 122 -0.73 7.98 7.00
C TRP A 122 0.58 8.21 6.25
N LEU A 123 1.71 8.43 6.95
CA LEU A 123 3.03 8.60 6.33
C LEU A 123 3.47 7.34 5.59
N PHE A 124 3.28 6.16 6.19
CA PHE A 124 3.59 4.88 5.57
C PHE A 124 2.75 4.64 4.31
N THR A 125 1.45 4.91 4.39
CA THR A 125 0.54 4.83 3.24
C THR A 125 0.96 5.78 2.12
N LEU A 126 1.32 7.03 2.46
CA LEU A 126 1.83 7.99 1.49
C LEU A 126 3.12 7.51 0.81
N LEU A 127 4.06 6.98 1.60
CA LEU A 127 5.31 6.43 1.08
C LEU A 127 5.04 5.29 0.09
N LEU A 128 4.14 4.36 0.45
CA LEU A 128 3.75 3.26 -0.42
C LEU A 128 3.11 3.74 -1.72
N ILE A 129 2.21 4.74 -1.65
CA ILE A 129 1.58 5.34 -2.83
C ILE A 129 2.65 5.97 -3.73
N VAL A 130 3.55 6.78 -3.16
CA VAL A 130 4.60 7.49 -3.93
C VAL A 130 5.55 6.51 -4.59
N VAL A 131 6.03 5.50 -3.87
CA VAL A 131 6.96 4.49 -4.40
C VAL A 131 6.27 3.67 -5.50
N SER A 132 5.05 3.20 -5.26
CA SER A 132 4.30 2.39 -6.22
C SER A 132 3.98 3.18 -7.49
N ALA A 133 3.47 4.41 -7.35
CA ALA A 133 3.15 5.27 -8.48
C ALA A 133 4.41 5.70 -9.23
N GLY A 134 5.50 6.03 -8.52
CA GLY A 134 6.77 6.40 -9.10
C GLY A 134 7.38 5.27 -9.93
N TYR A 135 7.43 4.06 -9.37
CA TYR A 135 7.89 2.88 -10.10
C TYR A 135 7.01 2.59 -11.33
N GLY A 136 5.69 2.66 -11.18
CA GLY A 136 4.75 2.50 -12.30
C GLY A 136 4.99 3.51 -13.42
N ALA A 137 5.23 4.77 -13.07
CA ALA A 137 5.53 5.82 -14.06
C ALA A 137 6.83 5.54 -14.82
N VAL A 138 7.90 5.11 -14.13
CA VAL A 138 9.18 4.74 -14.74
C VAL A 138 9.00 3.54 -15.68
N ALA A 139 8.27 2.51 -15.25
CA ALA A 139 8.00 1.33 -16.06
C ALA A 139 7.24 1.69 -17.36
N VAL A 140 6.20 2.51 -17.25
CA VAL A 140 5.42 3.00 -18.41
C VAL A 140 6.30 3.83 -19.34
N ALA A 141 7.13 4.73 -18.80
CA ALA A 141 8.04 5.55 -19.61
C ALA A 141 9.01 4.66 -20.41
N ASN A 142 9.60 3.65 -19.77
CA ASN A 142 10.49 2.70 -20.45
C ASN A 142 9.77 1.91 -21.55
N MET A 143 8.55 1.46 -21.29
CA MET A 143 7.74 0.75 -22.27
C MET A 143 7.39 1.65 -23.47
N LEU A 144 7.00 2.90 -23.21
CA LEU A 144 6.69 3.88 -24.27
C LEU A 144 7.92 4.23 -25.11
N LEU A 145 9.08 4.40 -24.49
CA LEU A 145 10.35 4.64 -25.21
C LEU A 145 10.69 3.46 -26.12
N THR A 146 10.55 2.23 -25.62
CA THR A 146 10.79 1.00 -26.38
C THR A 146 9.80 0.86 -27.55
N ALA A 147 8.52 1.10 -27.29
CA ALA A 147 7.48 1.06 -28.31
C ALA A 147 7.68 2.13 -29.40
N ALA A 148 8.09 3.34 -29.00
CA ALA A 148 8.38 4.42 -29.94
C ALA A 148 9.61 4.12 -30.81
N ALA A 149 10.68 3.56 -30.21
CA ALA A 149 11.90 3.19 -30.92
C ALA A 149 11.62 2.16 -32.02
N GLY A 150 10.83 1.12 -31.73
CA GLY A 150 10.45 0.08 -32.70
C GLY A 150 9.63 0.60 -33.88
N ARG A 151 8.84 1.66 -33.68
CA ARG A 151 7.97 2.25 -34.72
C ARG A 151 8.67 3.31 -35.59
N THR A 152 9.92 3.65 -35.31
CA THR A 152 10.62 4.71 -36.06
C THR A 152 10.83 4.38 -37.54
N ALA A 153 11.04 3.11 -37.88
CA ALA A 153 11.19 2.66 -39.26
C ALA A 153 9.86 2.77 -40.03
N ASP A 154 8.76 2.30 -39.45
CA ASP A 154 7.42 2.36 -40.04
C ASP A 154 6.96 3.81 -40.25
N LEU A 155 7.24 4.68 -39.28
CA LEU A 155 6.96 6.12 -39.39
C LEU A 155 7.78 6.77 -40.50
N ARG A 156 9.01 6.30 -40.78
CA ARG A 156 9.80 6.80 -41.92
C ARG A 156 9.16 6.39 -43.25
N LEU A 157 8.69 5.15 -43.37
CA LEU A 157 7.99 4.67 -44.58
C LEU A 157 6.71 5.46 -44.85
N ILE A 158 5.91 5.72 -43.81
CA ILE A 158 4.67 6.51 -43.94
C ILE A 158 4.95 7.97 -44.29
N ARG A 159 6.07 8.54 -43.81
CA ARG A 159 6.51 9.89 -44.22
C ARG A 159 7.00 9.93 -45.67
N LEU A 160 7.63 8.87 -46.15
CA LEU A 160 8.00 8.73 -47.57
C LEU A 160 6.75 8.60 -48.47
N ALA A 161 5.65 8.05 -47.93
CA ALA A 161 4.34 8.03 -48.58
C ALA A 161 3.57 9.37 -48.49
N GLY A 162 4.19 10.44 -47.97
CA GLY A 162 3.62 11.79 -47.93
C GLY A 162 2.89 12.17 -46.64
N ALA A 163 2.91 11.34 -45.60
CA ALA A 163 2.28 11.69 -44.33
C ALA A 163 3.03 12.83 -43.61
N THR A 164 2.27 13.76 -43.04
CA THR A 164 2.81 14.91 -42.34
C THR A 164 3.28 14.54 -40.93
N ARG A 165 4.31 15.24 -40.42
CA ARG A 165 4.86 15.04 -39.06
C ARG A 165 3.79 15.21 -37.96
N LYS A 166 2.78 16.06 -38.22
CA LYS A 166 1.66 16.30 -37.31
C LYS A 166 0.73 15.09 -37.20
N GLN A 167 0.44 14.40 -38.31
CA GLN A 167 -0.38 13.18 -38.31
C GLN A 167 0.27 12.05 -37.51
N ALA A 168 1.59 11.88 -37.65
CA ALA A 168 2.34 10.87 -36.89
C ALA A 168 2.32 11.13 -35.37
N VAL A 169 2.57 12.37 -34.95
CA VAL A 169 2.51 12.73 -33.52
C VAL A 169 1.10 12.56 -32.97
N TRP A 170 0.07 12.91 -33.76
CA TRP A 170 -1.32 12.78 -33.35
C TRP A 170 -1.72 11.32 -33.08
N LEU A 171 -1.36 10.42 -33.99
CA LEU A 171 -1.62 8.99 -33.85
C LEU A 171 -0.99 8.42 -32.58
N VAL A 172 0.29 8.71 -32.34
CA VAL A 172 1.01 8.23 -31.14
C VAL A 172 0.40 8.80 -29.86
N THR A 173 -0.02 10.08 -29.87
CA THR A 173 -0.71 10.66 -28.71
C THR A 173 -2.08 10.05 -28.48
N ALA A 174 -2.81 9.66 -29.54
CA ALA A 174 -4.11 9.02 -29.42
C ALA A 174 -4.00 7.60 -28.87
N GLU A 175 -3.02 6.82 -29.33
CA GLU A 175 -2.74 5.48 -28.77
C GLU A 175 -2.31 5.56 -27.31
N SER A 176 -1.41 6.50 -26.97
CA SER A 176 -0.98 6.70 -25.59
C SER A 176 -2.15 7.09 -24.69
N ALA A 177 -3.06 7.95 -25.17
CA ALA A 177 -4.27 8.31 -24.45
C ALA A 177 -5.20 7.11 -24.25
N LEU A 178 -5.33 6.23 -25.24
CA LEU A 178 -6.13 5.01 -25.14
C LEU A 178 -5.57 4.04 -24.09
N VAL A 179 -4.25 3.85 -24.05
CA VAL A 179 -3.58 3.02 -23.04
C VAL A 179 -3.81 3.56 -21.63
N VAL A 180 -3.67 4.88 -21.43
CA VAL A 180 -3.94 5.52 -20.14
C VAL A 180 -5.40 5.38 -19.75
N LEU A 181 -6.33 5.49 -20.70
CA LEU A 181 -7.76 5.30 -20.45
C LEU A 181 -8.09 3.87 -20.01
N LEU A 182 -7.59 2.88 -20.75
CA LEU A 182 -7.78 1.46 -20.42
C LEU A 182 -7.19 1.14 -19.04
N GLY A 183 -5.97 1.62 -18.77
CA GLY A 183 -5.34 1.47 -17.45
C GLY A 183 -6.16 2.12 -16.34
N GLY A 184 -6.71 3.31 -16.58
CA GLY A 184 -7.61 4.01 -15.66
C GLY A 184 -8.90 3.24 -15.39
N VAL A 185 -9.51 2.65 -16.41
CA VAL A 185 -10.71 1.80 -16.26
C VAL A 185 -10.41 0.57 -15.41
N VAL A 186 -9.30 -0.13 -15.67
CA VAL A 186 -8.88 -1.30 -14.88
C VAL A 186 -8.64 -0.92 -13.42
N ALA A 187 -7.94 0.19 -13.18
CA ALA A 187 -7.70 0.70 -11.84
C ALA A 187 -9.01 1.07 -11.12
N PHE A 188 -9.95 1.69 -11.82
CA PHE A 188 -11.27 2.03 -11.28
C PHE A 188 -12.08 0.79 -10.89
N VAL A 189 -12.08 -0.24 -11.74
CA VAL A 189 -12.74 -1.52 -11.44
C VAL A 189 -12.10 -2.17 -10.20
N GLY A 190 -10.78 -2.23 -10.13
CA GLY A 190 -10.07 -2.75 -8.95
C GLY A 190 -10.43 -2.00 -7.66
N LEU A 191 -10.54 -0.67 -7.73
CA LEU A 191 -10.97 0.15 -6.59
C LEU A 191 -12.41 -0.18 -6.15
N LEU A 192 -13.33 -0.40 -7.10
CA LEU A 192 -14.71 -0.82 -6.79
C LEU A 192 -14.74 -2.22 -6.16
N SER A 193 -13.90 -3.16 -6.62
CA SER A 193 -13.79 -4.49 -6.02
C SER A 193 -13.30 -4.44 -4.57
N ILE A 194 -12.23 -3.66 -4.30
CA ILE A 194 -11.72 -3.45 -2.94
C ILE A 194 -12.81 -2.83 -2.06
N ARG A 195 -13.53 -1.82 -2.60
CA ARG A 195 -14.66 -1.19 -1.91
C ARG A 195 -15.75 -2.20 -1.56
N ALA A 196 -16.17 -3.03 -2.51
CA ALA A 196 -17.18 -4.04 -2.27
C ALA A 196 -16.75 -5.05 -1.19
N GLY A 197 -15.49 -5.47 -1.21
CA GLY A 197 -14.92 -6.38 -0.20
C GLY A 197 -14.79 -5.76 1.19
N LEU A 198 -14.58 -4.45 1.30
CA LEU A 198 -14.57 -3.74 2.58
C LEU A 198 -15.98 -3.45 3.12
N ALA A 199 -16.94 -3.18 2.22
CA ALA A 199 -18.33 -2.87 2.59
C ALA A 199 -19.08 -4.05 3.23
N SER A 200 -18.62 -5.29 3.03
CA SER A 200 -19.18 -6.48 3.67
C SER A 200 -18.81 -6.62 5.15
N ARG A 201 -17.89 -5.80 5.67
CA ARG A 201 -17.46 -5.85 7.07
C ARG A 201 -18.29 -4.89 7.94
N PRO A 202 -19.00 -5.36 8.98
CA PRO A 202 -19.93 -4.54 9.77
C PRO A 202 -19.25 -3.34 10.47
N ALA A 203 -18.00 -3.49 10.91
CA ALA A 203 -17.21 -2.41 11.53
C ALA A 203 -16.95 -1.21 10.59
N TYR A 204 -16.92 -1.43 9.27
CA TYR A 204 -16.62 -0.40 8.28
C TYR A 204 -17.88 0.25 7.71
N ARG A 205 -19.08 -0.25 8.02
CA ARG A 205 -20.33 0.30 7.49
C ARG A 205 -20.73 1.63 8.14
N SER A 206 -20.34 1.88 9.39
CA SER A 206 -20.76 3.06 10.18
C SER A 206 -19.89 4.31 9.99
N ILE A 207 -18.58 4.14 9.71
CA ILE A 207 -17.62 5.24 9.51
C ILE A 207 -17.76 5.86 8.10
N TRP A 208 -18.02 5.02 7.09
CA TRP A 208 -17.94 5.42 5.69
C TRP A 208 -19.18 6.16 5.17
N TRP A 209 -20.34 6.06 5.82
CA TRP A 209 -21.52 6.83 5.44
C TRP A 209 -21.39 8.32 5.83
N ARG A 210 -20.68 8.62 6.92
CA ARG A 210 -20.55 9.99 7.47
C ARG A 210 -19.45 10.82 6.79
N ARG A 211 -18.40 10.18 6.27
CA ARG A 211 -17.38 10.76 5.39
C ARG A 211 -17.61 10.22 3.99
N GLY A 212 -18.59 10.79 3.30
CA GLY A 212 -19.05 10.30 2.01
C GLY A 212 -17.92 10.11 0.97
N PRO A 213 -18.11 9.22 -0.02
CA PRO A 213 -17.10 8.77 -0.98
C PRO A 213 -16.59 9.83 -1.99
N TRP A 214 -16.92 11.10 -1.78
CA TRP A 214 -16.88 12.13 -2.81
C TRP A 214 -15.59 12.98 -2.85
N PRO A 215 -14.78 13.18 -1.80
CA PRO A 215 -13.55 13.97 -1.95
C PRO A 215 -12.47 13.28 -2.79
N THR A 216 -12.33 11.95 -2.69
CA THR A 216 -11.29 11.17 -3.40
C THR A 216 -11.73 10.66 -4.77
N GLY A 217 -13.03 10.40 -4.97
CA GLY A 217 -13.57 10.04 -6.29
C GLY A 217 -13.42 11.15 -7.34
N TRP A 218 -13.49 12.42 -6.91
CA TRP A 218 -13.29 13.58 -7.78
C TRP A 218 -11.83 13.81 -8.16
N TRP A 219 -10.87 13.41 -7.30
CA TRP A 219 -9.44 13.45 -7.64
C TRP A 219 -9.07 12.40 -8.69
N GLY A 220 -9.57 11.16 -8.55
CA GLY A 220 -9.37 10.10 -9.54
C GLY A 220 -10.02 10.44 -10.90
N GLY A 221 -11.27 10.92 -10.87
CA GLY A 221 -11.96 11.40 -12.08
C GLY A 221 -11.32 12.66 -12.67
N GLY A 222 -10.74 13.52 -11.83
CA GLY A 222 -10.05 14.74 -12.23
C GLY A 222 -8.77 14.47 -13.01
N VAL A 223 -7.96 13.49 -12.61
CA VAL A 223 -6.74 13.11 -13.34
C VAL A 223 -7.07 12.46 -14.68
N VAL A 224 -8.02 11.51 -14.71
CA VAL A 224 -8.47 10.90 -15.96
C VAL A 224 -9.14 11.94 -16.86
N GLY A 225 -9.97 12.83 -16.31
CA GLY A 225 -10.59 13.93 -17.04
C GLY A 225 -9.59 14.99 -17.52
N LEU A 226 -8.52 15.25 -16.78
CA LEU A 226 -7.43 16.13 -17.21
C LEU A 226 -6.63 15.50 -18.36
N CYS A 227 -6.30 14.21 -18.27
CA CYS A 227 -5.68 13.47 -19.35
C CYS A 227 -6.57 13.40 -20.59
N LEU A 228 -7.87 13.12 -20.42
CA LEU A 228 -8.85 13.09 -21.50
C LEU A 228 -9.02 14.46 -22.16
N SER A 229 -9.11 15.53 -21.36
CA SER A 229 -9.27 16.89 -21.86
C SER A 229 -8.00 17.44 -22.53
N LEU A 230 -6.81 17.00 -22.12
CA LEU A 230 -5.55 17.27 -22.82
C LEU A 230 -5.49 16.53 -24.17
N ALA A 231 -5.90 15.26 -24.20
CA ALA A 231 -5.98 14.47 -25.43
C ALA A 231 -7.00 15.07 -26.41
N VAL A 232 -8.20 15.41 -25.93
CA VAL A 232 -9.27 16.01 -26.74
C VAL A 232 -8.92 17.43 -27.21
N ARG A 233 -8.26 18.25 -26.39
CA ARG A 233 -7.80 19.59 -26.84
C ARG A 233 -6.77 19.51 -27.96
N ARG A 234 -5.86 18.54 -27.94
CA ARG A 234 -4.96 18.28 -29.07
C ARG A 234 -5.69 17.64 -30.26
N ALA A 235 -6.73 16.84 -30.02
CA ALA A 235 -7.58 16.26 -31.05
C ALA A 235 -8.39 17.32 -31.84
N ARG A 236 -8.81 18.39 -31.17
CA ARG A 236 -9.59 19.48 -31.79
C ARG A 236 -8.75 20.47 -32.60
N CYS A 237 -7.42 20.40 -32.56
CA CYS A 237 -6.58 21.08 -33.54
C CYS A 237 -6.68 20.36 -34.89
N ARG A 238 -7.70 20.77 -35.67
CA ARG A 238 -8.07 20.22 -36.97
C ARG A 238 -6.90 20.17 -37.96
N PRO A 239 -6.77 19.12 -38.82
CA PRO A 239 -5.67 18.98 -39.79
C PRO A 239 -5.73 19.92 -41.00
N GLY A 240 -6.57 20.95 -41.00
CA GLY A 240 -6.80 21.82 -42.16
C GLY A 240 -7.17 23.27 -41.84
N GLY A 241 -7.05 23.71 -40.60
CA GLY A 241 -7.31 25.11 -40.22
C GLY A 241 -5.99 25.86 -40.04
N HIS A 242 -5.64 26.68 -41.03
CA HIS A 242 -4.61 27.73 -41.01
C HIS A 242 -4.17 28.16 -39.60
N CYS A 243 -3.08 27.57 -39.12
CA CYS A 243 -2.29 28.15 -38.04
C CYS A 243 -1.05 28.71 -38.71
N ALA A 244 -1.20 29.92 -39.23
CA ALA A 244 -0.10 30.75 -39.68
C ALA A 244 0.74 31.13 -38.46
N ILE A 245 1.71 30.28 -38.12
CA ILE A 245 2.94 30.76 -37.49
C ILE A 245 3.89 30.92 -38.67
N VAL A 246 3.87 32.13 -39.24
CA VAL A 246 4.87 32.60 -40.19
C VAL A 246 6.20 32.65 -39.45
N PRO A 247 7.21 31.82 -39.79
CA PRO A 247 8.58 32.15 -39.42
C PRO A 247 8.99 33.30 -40.32
N ARG A 248 9.10 34.51 -39.76
CA ARG A 248 9.82 35.60 -40.42
C ARG A 248 11.25 35.14 -40.67
N GLY A 249 11.61 35.09 -41.95
CA GLY A 249 12.94 35.39 -42.47
C GLY A 249 14.11 34.53 -41.99
N LEU A 250 14.54 33.61 -42.85
CA LEU A 250 15.96 33.34 -43.01
C LEU A 250 16.33 33.73 -44.45
N PRO A 251 17.37 34.55 -44.65
CA PRO A 251 17.76 35.07 -45.95
C PRO A 251 18.26 33.96 -46.89
N SER A 252 17.93 34.13 -48.16
CA SER A 252 18.42 33.36 -49.29
C SER A 252 19.96 33.34 -49.32
N ALA A 253 20.56 32.17 -49.14
CA ALA A 253 21.96 31.95 -49.49
C ALA A 253 22.08 31.84 -51.02
N SER A 254 22.96 32.68 -51.56
CA SER A 254 23.33 32.82 -52.96
C SER A 254 23.90 31.51 -53.56
N PRO A 255 23.72 31.24 -54.87
CA PRO A 255 24.33 30.09 -55.53
C PRO A 255 25.80 30.40 -55.89
N GLY A 256 26.73 29.62 -55.33
CA GLY A 256 28.10 29.60 -55.82
C GLY A 256 29.13 29.25 -54.77
N GLU A 257 29.31 27.95 -54.50
CA GLU A 257 30.62 27.44 -54.10
C GLU A 257 30.75 25.94 -54.44
N PRO A 258 31.89 25.50 -55.02
CA PRO A 258 32.07 24.15 -55.55
C PRO A 258 32.32 23.10 -54.47
N VAL A 259 31.82 21.91 -54.79
CA VAL A 259 31.91 20.63 -54.06
C VAL A 259 33.37 20.20 -53.81
N PRO A 260 33.79 19.93 -52.57
CA PRO A 260 34.97 19.13 -52.31
C PRO A 260 34.61 17.63 -52.37
N THR A 261 34.98 17.00 -53.47
CA THR A 261 35.10 15.55 -53.61
C THR A 261 36.21 15.05 -52.69
N ASN A 262 35.87 14.31 -51.63
CA ASN A 262 36.85 13.45 -50.98
C ASN A 262 36.27 12.06 -50.76
N VAL A 263 36.53 11.24 -51.77
CA VAL A 263 36.40 9.79 -51.76
C VAL A 263 37.46 9.24 -50.81
N ARG A 264 37.06 8.73 -49.65
CA ARG A 264 37.87 7.77 -48.89
C ARG A 264 37.14 6.44 -48.78
N ARG A 265 37.56 5.52 -49.64
CA ARG A 265 37.24 4.08 -49.57
C ARG A 265 37.74 3.53 -48.23
N GLY A 266 36.80 3.20 -47.34
CA GLY A 266 37.03 2.38 -46.13
C GLY A 266 36.51 0.97 -46.36
N ARG A 267 37.40 0.01 -46.27
CA ARG A 267 37.28 -1.45 -46.52
C ARG A 267 36.25 -2.11 -45.57
N PRO A 268 35.48 -3.13 -46.01
CA PRO A 268 34.62 -3.90 -45.12
C PRO A 268 35.41 -5.00 -44.40
N SER A 269 35.38 -5.01 -43.06
CA SER A 269 35.87 -6.13 -42.25
C SER A 269 34.77 -7.15 -42.00
N ARG A 270 35.12 -8.41 -42.31
CA ARG A 270 34.40 -9.66 -42.15
C ARG A 270 33.83 -9.91 -40.74
N SER A 271 32.62 -10.47 -40.74
CA SER A 271 32.19 -11.70 -40.02
C SER A 271 32.62 -11.87 -38.55
N THR A 272 31.63 -11.90 -37.66
CA THR A 272 31.46 -13.06 -36.76
C THR A 272 29.98 -13.28 -36.50
N ALA A 273 29.50 -14.45 -36.92
CA ALA A 273 28.20 -15.00 -36.57
C ALA A 273 28.22 -15.45 -35.11
N ALA A 274 27.15 -15.16 -34.38
CA ALA A 274 26.82 -15.85 -33.13
C ALA A 274 25.39 -16.36 -33.25
N THR A 275 25.30 -17.62 -33.66
CA THR A 275 24.11 -18.47 -33.64
C THR A 275 24.03 -19.13 -32.27
N THR A 276 22.97 -18.90 -31.50
CA THR A 276 22.38 -19.89 -30.55
C THR A 276 21.07 -19.31 -30.02
N SER A 277 19.93 -19.75 -30.56
CA SER A 277 19.11 -20.86 -30.09
C SER A 277 17.92 -20.36 -29.27
N SER A 278 16.83 -20.14 -30.01
CA SER A 278 15.46 -20.15 -29.53
C SER A 278 15.06 -21.57 -29.10
N SER A 279 14.60 -21.72 -27.87
CA SER A 279 13.81 -22.88 -27.45
C SER A 279 12.42 -22.37 -27.08
N GLY A 280 11.43 -22.72 -27.88
CA GLY A 280 10.02 -22.56 -27.54
C GLY A 280 9.40 -23.88 -27.09
N VAL A 281 8.16 -23.76 -26.57
CA VAL A 281 7.14 -24.82 -26.42
C VAL A 281 7.42 -25.77 -25.23
N ALA A 282 6.49 -26.14 -24.34
CA ALA A 282 5.05 -26.29 -24.43
C ALA A 282 4.37 -26.07 -23.07
N ALA A 283 3.14 -25.56 -23.12
CA ALA A 283 2.12 -25.80 -22.11
C ALA A 283 1.62 -27.24 -22.21
N THR A 284 1.43 -27.90 -21.07
CA THR A 284 0.57 -29.09 -20.95
C THR A 284 -0.26 -28.98 -19.68
N SER A 285 -1.55 -28.80 -19.89
CA SER A 285 -2.62 -29.02 -18.93
C SER A 285 -2.85 -30.51 -18.69
N SER A 286 -3.17 -30.87 -17.44
CA SER A 286 -4.33 -31.69 -17.03
C SER A 286 -4.03 -32.82 -16.04
N THR A 287 -4.91 -32.90 -15.03
CA THR A 287 -5.47 -34.12 -14.40
C THR A 287 -4.74 -34.75 -13.20
N THR A 288 -5.23 -34.42 -12.00
CA THR A 288 -5.31 -35.26 -10.77
C THR A 288 -6.20 -36.50 -11.04
N PRO A 289 -6.10 -37.66 -10.33
CA PRO A 289 -6.16 -37.74 -8.86
C PRO A 289 -5.35 -38.87 -8.16
N GLY A 290 -5.10 -38.65 -6.86
CA GLY A 290 -5.20 -39.66 -5.79
C GLY A 290 -4.07 -40.69 -5.62
N SER A 291 -3.32 -40.60 -4.52
CA SER A 291 -3.19 -41.69 -3.53
C SER A 291 -2.26 -41.33 -2.38
N SER A 292 -2.62 -41.90 -1.24
CA SER A 292 -2.03 -41.92 0.10
C SER A 292 -0.58 -42.44 0.18
N GLY A 293 0.16 -41.96 1.19
CA GLY A 293 1.42 -42.56 1.67
C GLY A 293 2.34 -41.52 2.29
N VAL A 294 2.21 -41.21 3.58
CA VAL A 294 3.03 -41.78 4.67
C VAL A 294 4.53 -41.45 4.59
N ARG A 295 4.91 -40.49 5.45
CA ARG A 295 6.07 -40.46 6.37
C ARG A 295 7.50 -40.30 5.83
N SER A 296 8.15 -39.32 6.46
CA SER A 296 9.59 -39.11 6.68
C SER A 296 10.30 -38.13 5.72
N SER A 297 10.76 -37.00 6.25
CA SER A 297 12.17 -36.87 6.63
C SER A 297 12.54 -35.44 7.09
N ARG A 298 13.40 -35.40 8.12
CA ARG A 298 14.57 -34.51 8.32
C ARG A 298 14.31 -32.98 8.41
N VAL A 299 14.41 -32.40 9.61
CA VAL A 299 15.64 -31.80 10.18
C VAL A 299 16.18 -30.65 9.32
N ALA A 300 15.94 -29.42 9.78
CA ALA A 300 16.81 -28.28 9.50
C ALA A 300 17.06 -27.54 10.83
N ARG A 301 18.24 -27.84 11.38
CA ARG A 301 18.89 -27.23 12.53
C ARG A 301 19.46 -25.89 12.06
N TRP A 302 19.06 -24.79 12.68
CA TRP A 302 19.59 -23.44 12.41
C TRP A 302 20.96 -23.29 13.10
N GLU A 303 22.02 -23.14 12.31
CA GLU A 303 23.34 -22.68 12.79
C GLU A 303 23.45 -21.16 12.65
N LEU A 304 23.52 -20.50 13.80
CA LEU A 304 23.96 -19.11 13.99
C LEU A 304 25.41 -19.16 14.45
N SER A 305 26.39 -18.91 13.57
CA SER A 305 27.71 -18.40 13.98
C SER A 305 28.62 -18.09 12.78
N ARG A 306 28.93 -16.79 12.64
CA ARG A 306 30.19 -16.16 12.20
C ARG A 306 29.89 -14.99 11.28
N LEU A 307 29.98 -13.77 11.81
CA LEU A 307 30.56 -12.60 11.16
C LEU A 307 30.67 -11.49 12.23
N ALA A 308 31.70 -11.58 13.07
CA ALA A 308 32.23 -10.45 13.82
C ALA A 308 33.72 -10.72 14.03
N GLY A 309 34.52 -10.01 13.25
CA GLY A 309 35.97 -10.02 13.28
C GLY A 309 36.45 -8.67 12.81
N MET A 310 36.27 -7.67 13.68
CA MET A 310 37.08 -6.46 13.90
C MET A 310 36.42 -5.63 15.00
#